data_AF-A0A1B8ZRM3-F1
#
_entry.id   AF-A0A1B8ZRM3-F1
#
_cell.length_a   1.000
_cell.length_b   1.000
_cell.length_c   1.000
_cell.angle_alpha   90.00
_cell.angle_beta   90.00
_cell.angle_gamma   90.00
#
_symmetry.space_group_name_H-M   'P 1'
#
loop_
_entity.id
_entity.type
_entity.pdbx_description
1 polymer ?
#
loop_
_entity_poly.entity_id
_entity_poly.type
_entity_poly.pdbx_seq_one_letter_code
_entity_poly.pdbx_strand_id
1 'polypeptide(L)'
;MKHSYLLFILFFGVFHSQQLKVVDAESGSPVPNARILLKDQIVYTNEDGIAPVSSDAPAFEVSASGYQKAEVRNFSPQIKLKPLYKDIGEIKIVNVDVKKIFEDVAKNYHKRYYNAPSLYDVVYKEKSFDNSKLFFLVIAEAKLWASDNMYNFKQGLRKDYDEILQMQLNNVKYLKNIKSDSIFTGKTNEFSHEYLGNFFLNFELYRELQHLKMKETKCTGRLIFEEGNEQLITFKISSANGVHMNGEFKYNTADKAITYFETHYFQENYPVVQRKTTDGKTFDYKLGDASLIFDFYKKNGSYIPAMTRLEGDKFTSYYNDETHVRKFSREMVYNTFTPSDKKGLDPKVDFKISIWNNDTVKENKVNTTLLSEEEKAFVNGK
;
A
#
# COMPACT_ATOMS: atom_id res chain seq x y z
N MET A 1 66.71 7.21 16.66
CA MET A 1 65.46 7.60 15.98
C MET A 1 64.96 6.43 15.17
N LYS A 2 63.79 5.87 15.48
CA LYS A 2 62.96 5.07 14.56
C LYS A 2 61.64 4.67 15.24
N HIS A 3 60.57 5.29 14.74
CA HIS A 3 59.18 4.82 14.61
C HIS A 3 58.41 4.36 15.87
N SER A 4 57.67 5.31 16.46
CA SER A 4 56.41 5.00 17.14
C SER A 4 55.28 5.05 16.12
N TYR A 5 54.74 3.88 15.76
CA TYR A 5 53.50 3.77 14.99
C TYR A 5 52.31 4.04 15.93
N LEU A 6 51.66 5.17 15.73
CA LEU A 6 50.38 5.48 16.37
C LEU A 6 49.28 4.72 15.61
N LEU A 7 48.73 3.67 16.23
CA LEU A 7 47.61 2.90 15.69
C LEU A 7 46.34 3.76 15.81
N PHE A 8 45.90 4.37 14.69
CA PHE A 8 44.60 4.99 14.58
C PHE A 8 43.54 3.88 14.52
N ILE A 9 42.89 3.59 15.65
CA ILE A 9 41.68 2.77 15.67
C ILE A 9 40.56 3.63 15.07
N LEU A 10 40.28 3.40 13.79
CA LEU A 10 39.05 3.84 13.13
C LEU A 10 37.88 3.18 13.86
N PHE A 11 37.23 3.94 14.75
CA PHE A 11 35.85 3.66 15.13
C PHE A 11 35.00 3.79 13.87
N PHE A 12 34.78 2.68 13.17
CA PHE A 12 33.61 2.53 12.33
C PHE A 12 32.41 2.58 13.27
N GLY A 13 31.87 3.78 13.46
CA GLY A 13 30.52 3.96 13.98
C GLY A 13 29.59 3.26 13.01
N VAL A 14 29.23 2.01 13.32
CA VAL A 14 28.05 1.37 12.76
C VAL A 14 26.91 2.22 13.31
N PHE A 15 26.46 3.20 12.52
CA PHE A 15 25.19 3.87 12.76
C PHE A 15 24.11 2.79 12.64
N HIS A 16 23.85 2.09 13.74
CA HIS A 16 22.61 1.34 13.90
C HIS A 16 21.52 2.39 13.75
N SER A 17 20.85 2.38 12.59
CA SER A 17 19.57 3.05 12.43
C SER A 17 18.70 2.57 13.59
N GLN A 18 18.45 3.43 14.58
CA GLN A 18 17.65 3.10 15.75
C GLN A 18 16.20 2.86 15.29
N GLN A 19 15.54 1.87 15.90
CA GLN A 19 14.26 1.34 15.44
C GLN A 19 13.22 1.45 16.55
N LEU A 20 11.99 1.74 16.17
CA LEU A 20 10.82 1.71 17.03
C LEU A 20 10.09 0.39 16.84
N LYS A 21 9.77 -0.30 17.94
CA LYS A 21 8.89 -1.48 17.92
C LYS A 21 7.50 -1.13 18.44
N VAL A 22 6.47 -1.46 17.66
CA VAL A 22 5.08 -1.33 18.07
C VAL A 22 4.52 -2.71 18.35
N VAL A 23 3.97 -2.88 19.54
CA VAL A 23 3.37 -4.15 19.98
C VAL A 23 1.98 -3.92 20.56
N ASP A 24 1.20 -4.98 20.55
CA ASP A 24 -0.07 -5.05 21.24
C ASP A 24 0.19 -5.00 22.76
N ALA A 25 -0.53 -4.13 23.47
CA ALA A 25 -0.32 -3.91 24.90
C ALA A 25 -0.66 -5.13 25.78
N GLU A 26 -1.43 -6.08 25.26
CA GLU A 26 -1.98 -7.22 25.99
C GLU A 26 -1.23 -8.51 25.67
N SER A 27 -1.15 -8.88 24.39
CA SER A 27 -0.47 -10.08 23.92
C SER A 27 1.03 -9.90 23.78
N GLY A 28 1.51 -8.65 23.65
CA GLY A 28 2.91 -8.35 23.34
C GLY A 28 3.32 -8.69 21.90
N SER A 29 2.37 -9.13 21.07
CA SER A 29 2.61 -9.48 19.67
C SER A 29 2.96 -8.22 18.85
N PRO A 30 3.79 -8.33 17.80
CA PRO A 30 4.04 -7.23 16.89
C PRO A 30 2.76 -6.69 16.26
N VAL A 31 2.66 -5.36 16.12
CA VAL A 31 1.58 -4.72 15.35
C VAL A 31 2.16 -4.32 13.99
N PRO A 32 1.88 -5.11 12.93
CA PRO A 32 2.30 -4.74 11.58
C PRO A 32 1.47 -3.56 11.06
N ASN A 33 2.03 -2.81 10.10
CA ASN A 33 1.37 -1.70 9.42
C ASN A 33 0.82 -0.61 10.36
N ALA A 34 1.39 -0.46 11.56
CA ALA A 34 1.11 0.67 12.41
C ALA A 34 1.73 1.92 11.77
N ARG A 35 0.89 2.93 11.53
CA ARG A 35 1.31 4.24 11.02
C ARG A 35 1.99 5.02 12.13
N ILE A 36 3.16 5.57 11.82
CA ILE A 36 3.83 6.58 12.63
C ILE A 36 3.86 7.90 11.87
N LEU A 37 3.13 8.89 12.38
CA LEU A 37 3.08 10.24 11.83
C LEU A 37 4.08 11.12 12.57
N LEU A 38 5.22 11.38 11.92
CA LEU A 38 6.24 12.32 12.36
C LEU A 38 5.94 13.72 11.81
N LYS A 39 6.65 14.73 12.32
CA LYS A 39 6.45 16.14 11.91
C LYS A 39 6.51 16.33 10.39
N ASP A 40 7.51 15.75 9.74
CA ASP A 40 7.82 15.99 8.33
C ASP A 40 7.71 14.74 7.45
N GLN A 41 7.42 13.57 8.04
CA GLN A 41 7.34 12.31 7.31
C GLN A 41 6.38 11.29 7.94
N ILE A 42 5.98 10.30 7.15
CA ILE A 42 5.23 9.13 7.60
C ILE A 42 6.07 7.88 7.36
N VAL A 43 6.03 6.97 8.33
CA VAL A 43 6.59 5.61 8.20
C VAL A 43 5.60 4.59 8.78
N TYR A 44 5.75 3.33 8.39
CA TYR A 44 4.92 2.23 8.89
C TYR A 44 5.80 1.14 9.49
N THR A 45 5.25 0.40 10.45
CA THR A 45 5.91 -0.83 10.91
C THR A 45 5.85 -1.93 9.87
N ASN A 46 6.93 -2.68 9.73
CA ASN A 46 6.98 -3.88 8.91
C ASN A 46 6.21 -5.05 9.57
N GLU A 47 6.30 -6.23 8.97
CA GLU A 47 5.69 -7.47 9.47
C GLU A 47 6.13 -7.85 10.90
N ASP A 48 7.32 -7.42 11.32
CA ASP A 48 7.89 -7.64 12.66
C ASP A 48 7.50 -6.55 13.68
N GLY A 49 6.64 -5.60 13.29
CA GLY A 49 6.20 -4.47 14.11
C GLY A 49 7.27 -3.40 14.28
N ILE A 50 8.25 -3.31 13.36
CA ILE A 50 9.40 -2.42 13.48
C ILE A 50 9.35 -1.30 12.44
N ALA A 51 9.63 -0.06 12.86
CA ALA A 51 9.73 1.11 11.98
C ALA A 51 11.04 1.89 12.20
N PRO A 52 11.58 2.57 11.16
CA PRO A 52 12.77 3.40 11.27
C PRO A 52 12.41 4.77 11.83
N VAL A 53 12.44 4.91 13.16
CA VAL A 53 12.18 6.16 13.88
C VAL A 53 13.38 6.46 14.77
N SER A 54 13.94 7.66 14.62
CA SER A 54 15.10 8.10 15.39
C SER A 54 14.73 8.44 16.85
N SER A 55 15.66 8.27 17.78
CA SER A 55 15.42 8.56 19.21
C SER A 55 15.31 10.04 19.55
N ASP A 56 15.84 10.90 18.69
CA ASP A 56 15.69 12.36 18.74
C ASP A 56 14.41 12.84 18.04
N ALA A 57 13.56 11.93 17.57
CA ALA A 57 12.29 12.30 16.97
C ALA A 57 11.47 13.16 17.96
N PRO A 58 10.94 14.31 17.51
CA PRO A 58 10.02 15.11 18.31
C PRO A 58 8.73 14.32 18.55
N ALA A 59 7.77 14.91 19.28
CA ALA A 59 6.49 14.25 19.51
C ALA A 59 5.83 13.76 18.21
N PHE A 60 5.29 12.54 18.24
CA PHE A 60 4.72 11.84 17.09
C PHE A 60 3.47 11.04 17.47
N GLU A 61 2.69 10.67 16.47
CA GLU A 61 1.48 9.86 16.66
C GLU A 61 1.71 8.44 16.15
N VAL A 62 1.20 7.43 16.86
CA VAL A 62 1.15 6.03 16.42
C VAL A 62 -0.30 5.58 16.35
N SER A 63 -0.69 4.98 15.23
CA SER A 63 -2.06 4.48 15.00
C SER A 63 -2.08 3.20 14.18
N ALA A 64 -3.01 2.29 14.45
CA ALA A 64 -3.25 1.08 13.67
C ALA A 64 -4.76 0.77 13.64
N SER A 65 -5.24 0.02 12.64
CA SER A 65 -6.64 -0.44 12.65
C SER A 65 -6.88 -1.39 13.82
N GLY A 66 -8.00 -1.26 14.53
CA GLY A 66 -8.31 -2.05 15.72
C GLY A 66 -7.61 -1.61 17.01
N TYR A 67 -6.83 -0.52 17.00
CA TYR A 67 -6.11 -0.01 18.18
C TYR A 67 -6.44 1.46 18.48
N GLN A 68 -6.39 1.81 19.76
CA GLN A 68 -6.43 3.20 20.20
C GLN A 68 -5.17 3.91 19.72
N LYS A 69 -5.38 5.12 19.20
CA LYS A 69 -4.29 6.02 18.80
C LYS A 69 -3.48 6.45 20.03
N ALA A 70 -2.15 6.54 19.87
CA ALA A 70 -1.23 6.97 20.91
C ALA A 70 -0.43 8.21 20.48
N GLU A 71 -0.46 9.25 21.31
CA GLU A 71 0.47 10.38 21.20
C GLU A 71 1.74 10.09 22.01
N VAL A 72 2.89 10.12 21.34
CA VAL A 72 4.19 9.85 21.94
C VAL A 72 4.96 11.17 22.05
N ARG A 73 5.13 11.67 23.28
CA ARG A 73 5.85 12.93 23.53
C ARG A 73 7.36 12.75 23.67
N ASN A 74 7.77 11.63 24.26
CA ASN A 74 9.16 11.26 24.46
C ASN A 74 9.39 9.92 23.78
N PHE A 75 10.48 9.79 23.02
CA PHE A 75 10.80 8.55 22.35
C PHE A 75 10.96 7.40 23.36
N SER A 76 10.33 6.27 23.05
CA SER A 76 10.54 4.98 23.69
C SER A 76 10.81 3.97 22.58
N PRO A 77 11.83 3.10 22.70
CA PRO A 77 12.12 2.09 21.67
C PRO A 77 10.97 1.08 21.48
N GLN A 78 10.06 0.98 22.45
CA GLN A 78 8.86 0.17 22.35
C GLN A 78 7.61 0.98 22.69
N ILE A 79 6.61 0.92 21.82
CA ILE A 79 5.28 1.50 22.02
C ILE A 79 4.27 0.37 22.12
N LYS A 80 3.39 0.46 23.12
CA LYS A 80 2.32 -0.51 23.36
C LYS A 80 0.98 0.10 22.97
N LEU A 81 0.36 -0.40 21.90
CA LEU A 81 -0.96 0.04 21.47
C LEU A 81 -2.04 -0.77 22.19
N LYS A 82 -3.05 -0.06 22.72
CA LYS A 82 -4.19 -0.70 23.38
C LYS A 82 -5.22 -1.12 22.32
N PRO A 83 -5.68 -2.39 22.31
CA PRO A 83 -6.79 -2.80 21.46
C PRO A 83 -8.04 -1.98 21.72
N LEU A 84 -8.82 -1.70 20.68
CA LEU A 84 -10.13 -1.06 20.80
C LEU A 84 -11.19 -2.03 21.36
N TYR A 85 -11.06 -3.33 21.08
CA TYR A 85 -12.16 -4.30 21.20
C TYR A 85 -12.37 -4.94 22.59
N LYS A 86 -11.91 -4.32 23.69
CA LYS A 86 -11.85 -5.03 24.99
C LYS A 86 -13.14 -5.07 25.81
N ASP A 87 -14.08 -4.15 25.60
CA ASP A 87 -15.37 -4.17 26.28
C ASP A 87 -16.49 -4.35 25.26
N ILE A 88 -17.04 -5.56 25.18
CA ILE A 88 -18.28 -5.88 24.46
C ILE A 88 -19.48 -5.32 25.25
N GLY A 89 -19.40 -4.06 25.67
CA GLY A 89 -20.53 -3.27 26.11
C GLY A 89 -21.27 -2.80 24.86
N GLU A 90 -22.36 -3.49 24.54
CA GLU A 90 -23.29 -3.18 23.44
C GLU A 90 -22.62 -2.64 22.17
N ILE A 91 -22.13 -3.55 21.32
CA ILE A 91 -21.91 -3.20 19.91
C ILE A 91 -23.27 -2.70 19.41
N LYS A 92 -23.40 -1.39 19.22
CA LYS A 92 -24.54 -0.82 18.51
C LYS A 92 -24.34 -1.23 17.06
N ILE A 93 -24.83 -2.42 16.70
CA ILE A 93 -24.88 -2.89 15.31
C ILE A 93 -25.91 -2.01 14.61
N VAL A 94 -25.49 -0.80 14.24
CA VAL A 94 -26.27 0.13 13.46
C VAL A 94 -26.04 -0.19 12.00
N ASN A 95 -27.12 -0.45 11.28
CA ASN A 95 -27.04 -0.63 9.83
C ASN A 95 -26.62 0.69 9.18
N VAL A 96 -25.63 0.63 8.30
CA VAL A 96 -25.10 1.77 7.57
C VAL A 96 -25.35 1.58 6.08
N ASP A 97 -25.87 2.63 5.43
CA ASP A 97 -25.99 2.68 3.97
C ASP A 97 -24.64 2.99 3.34
N VAL A 98 -23.84 1.93 3.15
CA VAL A 98 -22.49 2.00 2.58
C VAL A 98 -22.51 2.56 1.16
N LYS A 99 -23.52 2.19 0.36
CA LYS A 99 -23.67 2.69 -1.01
C LYS A 99 -23.79 4.20 -1.02
N LYS A 100 -24.63 4.77 -0.15
CA LYS A 100 -24.80 6.22 -0.04
C LYS A 100 -23.50 6.94 0.36
N ILE A 101 -22.72 6.36 1.28
CA ILE A 101 -21.42 6.91 1.66
C ILE A 101 -20.46 6.89 0.47
N PHE A 102 -20.34 5.75 -0.22
CA PHE A 102 -19.45 5.62 -1.38
C PHE A 102 -19.85 6.57 -2.52
N GLU A 103 -21.14 6.71 -2.82
CA GLU A 103 -21.65 7.65 -3.82
C GLU A 103 -21.32 9.11 -3.46
N ASP A 104 -21.51 9.48 -2.19
CA ASP A 104 -21.24 10.83 -1.71
C ASP A 104 -19.74 11.16 -1.72
N VAL A 105 -18.88 10.21 -1.32
CA VAL A 105 -17.42 10.36 -1.35
C VAL A 105 -16.93 10.44 -2.80
N ALA A 106 -17.37 9.55 -3.68
CA ALA A 106 -16.99 9.57 -5.08
C ALA A 106 -17.40 10.88 -5.77
N LYS A 107 -18.62 11.36 -5.52
CA LYS A 107 -19.14 12.62 -6.10
C LYS A 107 -18.38 13.86 -5.62
N ASN A 108 -17.93 13.87 -4.37
CA ASN A 108 -17.27 15.02 -3.75
C ASN A 108 -15.76 14.81 -3.52
N TYR A 109 -15.15 13.85 -4.21
CA TYR A 109 -13.75 13.46 -3.98
C TYR A 109 -12.80 14.66 -4.04
N HIS A 110 -12.90 15.47 -5.09
CA HIS A 110 -12.11 16.68 -5.31
C HIS A 110 -12.24 17.76 -4.21
N LYS A 111 -13.26 17.69 -3.33
CA LYS A 111 -13.42 18.64 -2.21
C LYS A 111 -12.81 18.13 -0.91
N ARG A 112 -12.67 16.81 -0.79
CA ARG A 112 -12.28 16.10 0.44
C ARG A 112 -10.80 15.75 0.42
N TYR A 113 -10.31 15.31 -0.73
CA TYR A 113 -8.91 14.95 -0.94
C TYR A 113 -8.19 16.06 -1.70
N TYR A 114 -6.88 16.14 -1.49
CA TYR A 114 -6.04 17.12 -2.19
C TYR A 114 -6.10 16.88 -3.71
N ASN A 115 -6.47 17.89 -4.47
CA ASN A 115 -6.89 17.76 -5.87
C ASN A 115 -6.06 18.60 -6.85
N ALA A 116 -4.85 18.97 -6.44
CA ALA A 116 -3.91 19.75 -7.24
C ALA A 116 -2.60 18.96 -7.42
N PRO A 117 -1.67 19.43 -8.26
CA PRO A 117 -0.44 18.69 -8.48
C PRO A 117 0.35 18.56 -7.18
N SER A 118 0.91 17.39 -6.96
CA SER A 118 1.63 17.04 -5.74
C SER A 118 2.88 16.23 -6.03
N LEU A 119 3.84 16.33 -5.11
CA LEU A 119 5.07 15.55 -5.11
C LEU A 119 5.19 14.80 -3.78
N TYR A 120 5.53 13.52 -3.89
CA TYR A 120 5.77 12.62 -2.77
C TYR A 120 7.14 11.99 -2.93
N ASP A 121 7.90 11.92 -1.84
CA ASP A 121 8.90 10.86 -1.69
C ASP A 121 8.17 9.60 -1.22
N VAL A 122 8.44 8.47 -1.88
CA VAL A 122 7.79 7.20 -1.56
C VAL A 122 8.77 6.07 -1.38
N VAL A 123 8.38 5.10 -0.55
CA VAL A 123 8.98 3.77 -0.50
C VAL A 123 8.01 2.81 -1.18
N TYR A 124 8.50 2.16 -2.23
CA TYR A 124 7.80 1.14 -2.98
C TYR A 124 8.38 -0.23 -2.63
N LYS A 125 7.50 -1.19 -2.32
CA LYS A 125 7.85 -2.57 -1.99
C LYS A 125 6.95 -3.52 -2.76
N GLU A 126 7.53 -4.50 -3.45
CA GLU A 126 6.76 -5.55 -4.12
C GLU A 126 7.42 -6.91 -3.93
N LYS A 127 6.57 -7.91 -3.67
CA LYS A 127 6.94 -9.32 -3.55
C LYS A 127 6.09 -10.14 -4.51
N SER A 128 6.67 -11.18 -5.08
CA SER A 128 5.91 -12.17 -5.83
C SER A 128 6.41 -13.59 -5.53
N PHE A 129 5.44 -14.48 -5.37
CA PHE A 129 5.62 -15.88 -5.04
C PHE A 129 4.95 -16.74 -6.12
N ASP A 130 5.58 -17.87 -6.42
CA ASP A 130 5.02 -18.91 -7.25
C ASP A 130 5.13 -20.23 -6.49
N ASN A 131 4.02 -20.94 -6.34
CA ASN A 131 3.95 -22.19 -5.57
C ASN A 131 4.62 -22.05 -4.18
N SER A 132 4.27 -20.96 -3.49
CA SER A 132 4.78 -20.58 -2.16
C SER A 132 6.28 -20.24 -2.08
N LYS A 133 6.97 -20.11 -3.21
CA LYS A 133 8.39 -19.70 -3.25
C LYS A 133 8.52 -18.24 -3.70
N LEU A 134 9.13 -17.41 -2.85
CA LEU A 134 9.47 -16.03 -3.20
C LEU A 134 10.45 -16.05 -4.38
N PHE A 135 10.13 -15.36 -5.46
CA PHE A 135 10.98 -15.27 -6.64
C PHE A 135 11.31 -13.84 -7.04
N PHE A 136 10.47 -12.88 -6.64
CA PHE A 136 10.66 -11.47 -6.92
C PHE A 136 10.55 -10.66 -5.63
N LEU A 137 11.56 -9.85 -5.35
CA LEU A 137 11.54 -8.83 -4.31
C LEU A 137 12.16 -7.56 -4.87
N VAL A 138 11.44 -6.45 -4.70
CA VAL A 138 11.98 -5.12 -4.93
C VAL A 138 11.61 -4.20 -3.78
N ILE A 139 12.57 -3.36 -3.41
CA ILE A 139 12.40 -2.27 -2.47
C ILE A 139 13.14 -1.07 -3.04
N ALA A 140 12.38 -0.03 -3.36
CA ALA A 140 12.90 1.18 -3.98
C ALA A 140 12.38 2.43 -3.29
N GLU A 141 13.25 3.41 -3.15
CA GLU A 141 12.84 4.80 -2.93
C GLU A 141 12.60 5.44 -4.29
N ALA A 142 11.51 6.19 -4.39
CA ALA A 142 11.09 6.85 -5.61
C ALA A 142 10.46 8.21 -5.30
N LYS A 143 10.29 9.03 -6.33
CA LYS A 143 9.37 10.17 -6.30
C LYS A 143 8.13 9.85 -7.09
N LEU A 144 7.00 10.30 -6.57
CA LEU A 144 5.74 10.32 -7.30
C LEU A 144 5.27 11.74 -7.47
N TRP A 145 4.96 12.09 -8.71
CA TRP A 145 4.19 13.28 -9.02
C TRP A 145 2.80 12.84 -9.45
N ALA A 146 1.76 13.44 -8.87
CA ALA A 146 0.38 13.22 -9.27
C ALA A 146 -0.22 14.54 -9.75
N SER A 147 -1.08 14.48 -10.77
CA SER A 147 -1.75 15.67 -11.32
C SER A 147 -2.77 16.28 -10.36
N ASP A 148 -3.58 15.43 -9.73
CA ASP A 148 -4.73 15.82 -8.91
C ASP A 148 -5.12 14.72 -7.89
N ASN A 149 -4.21 13.77 -7.62
CA ASN A 149 -4.38 12.62 -6.69
C ASN A 149 -5.69 11.84 -6.89
N MET A 150 -6.18 11.85 -8.13
CA MET A 150 -7.38 11.16 -8.53
C MET A 150 -7.10 10.43 -9.83
N TYR A 151 -7.63 9.21 -9.95
CA TYR A 151 -7.56 8.50 -11.20
C TYR A 151 -8.42 9.17 -12.27
N ASN A 152 -7.81 9.54 -13.39
CA ASN A 152 -8.52 10.05 -14.56
C ASN A 152 -8.82 8.91 -15.55
N PHE A 153 -10.05 8.42 -15.56
CA PHE A 153 -10.47 7.31 -16.45
C PHE A 153 -10.23 7.59 -17.93
N LYS A 154 -10.40 8.84 -18.39
CA LYS A 154 -10.21 9.19 -19.79
C LYS A 154 -8.75 9.02 -20.20
N GLN A 155 -7.82 9.53 -19.40
CA GLN A 155 -6.38 9.39 -19.68
C GLN A 155 -5.91 7.95 -19.49
N GLY A 156 -6.40 7.27 -18.45
CA GLY A 156 -6.06 5.88 -18.18
C GLY A 156 -6.50 4.91 -19.29
N LEU A 157 -7.66 5.14 -19.91
CA LEU A 157 -8.13 4.34 -21.05
C LEU A 157 -7.34 4.64 -22.34
N ARG A 158 -6.82 5.86 -22.49
CA ARG A 158 -5.95 6.26 -23.61
C ARG A 158 -4.50 5.82 -23.45
N LYS A 159 -4.15 5.26 -22.28
CA LYS A 159 -2.77 4.94 -21.86
C LYS A 159 -1.88 6.19 -21.73
N ASP A 160 -2.47 7.36 -21.52
CA ASP A 160 -1.78 8.63 -21.26
C ASP A 160 -1.45 8.72 -19.75
N TYR A 161 -0.74 7.72 -19.22
CA TYR A 161 -0.54 7.55 -17.78
C TYR A 161 0.21 8.70 -17.11
N ASP A 162 1.15 9.31 -17.83
CA ASP A 162 1.94 10.46 -17.36
C ASP A 162 1.11 11.71 -17.07
N GLU A 163 -0.11 11.79 -17.62
CA GLU A 163 -1.08 12.86 -17.34
C GLU A 163 -1.80 12.67 -16.00
N ILE A 164 -1.64 11.50 -15.36
CA ILE A 164 -2.27 11.14 -14.08
C ILE A 164 -1.19 11.06 -12.99
N LEU A 165 -0.16 10.26 -13.25
CA LEU A 165 0.89 9.93 -12.30
C LEU A 165 2.21 9.78 -13.05
N GLN A 166 3.28 10.29 -12.47
CA GLN A 166 4.64 10.05 -12.93
C GLN A 166 5.45 9.49 -11.77
N MET A 167 6.37 8.58 -12.08
CA MET A 167 7.31 8.01 -11.12
C MET A 167 8.73 8.33 -11.56
N GLN A 168 9.61 8.63 -10.62
CA GLN A 168 11.05 8.63 -10.81
C GLN A 168 11.62 7.59 -9.86
N LEU A 169 12.39 6.62 -10.38
CA LEU A 169 13.13 5.71 -9.53
C LEU A 169 14.37 6.42 -9.00
N ASN A 170 14.54 6.44 -7.67
CA ASN A 170 15.68 7.09 -7.06
C ASN A 170 16.72 6.06 -6.59
N ASN A 171 16.48 5.42 -5.45
CA ASN A 171 17.38 4.41 -4.89
C ASN A 171 16.69 3.04 -4.88
N VAL A 172 17.08 2.14 -5.80
CA VAL A 172 16.66 0.74 -5.75
C VAL A 172 17.56 0.00 -4.75
N LYS A 173 17.10 -0.14 -3.51
CA LYS A 173 17.87 -0.74 -2.41
C LYS A 173 18.05 -2.23 -2.60
N TYR A 174 16.96 -2.89 -3.01
CA TYR A 174 16.94 -4.32 -3.28
C TYR A 174 16.15 -4.56 -4.55
N LEU A 175 16.71 -5.37 -5.46
CA LEU A 175 16.02 -5.89 -6.64
C LEU A 175 16.57 -7.29 -6.89
N LYS A 176 15.81 -8.30 -6.52
CA LYS A 176 16.13 -9.70 -6.78
C LYS A 176 14.97 -10.34 -7.54
N ASN A 177 15.28 -10.89 -8.69
CA ASN A 177 14.35 -11.62 -9.53
C ASN A 177 15.00 -12.95 -9.94
N ILE A 178 14.50 -14.05 -9.37
CA ILE A 178 14.91 -15.40 -9.76
C ILE A 178 14.24 -15.68 -11.11
N LYS A 179 14.98 -15.41 -12.18
CA LYS A 179 14.48 -15.57 -13.56
C LYS A 179 14.06 -17.03 -13.81
N SER A 180 12.87 -17.20 -14.35
CA SER A 180 12.34 -18.45 -14.92
C SER A 180 11.39 -18.10 -16.07
N ASP A 181 10.72 -19.11 -16.65
CA ASP A 181 9.95 -18.96 -17.90
C ASP A 181 8.89 -17.84 -17.86
N SER A 182 8.53 -17.29 -19.03
CA SER A 182 7.52 -16.24 -19.19
C SER A 182 6.17 -16.61 -18.55
N ILE A 183 5.80 -17.89 -18.58
CA ILE A 183 4.62 -18.45 -17.91
C ILE A 183 4.71 -18.35 -16.40
N PHE A 184 5.89 -18.47 -15.81
CA PHE A 184 6.06 -18.32 -14.36
C PHE A 184 5.82 -16.86 -13.92
N THR A 185 6.32 -15.91 -14.71
CA THR A 185 6.12 -14.48 -14.39
C THR A 185 4.72 -13.98 -14.78
N GLY A 186 4.08 -14.61 -15.78
CA GLY A 186 2.80 -14.20 -16.39
C GLY A 186 2.70 -12.72 -16.71
N LYS A 187 3.85 -12.06 -16.91
CA LYS A 187 3.93 -10.62 -17.14
C LYS A 187 3.43 -10.33 -18.54
N THR A 188 2.43 -9.47 -18.62
CA THR A 188 2.24 -8.58 -19.77
C THR A 188 3.24 -7.43 -19.61
N ASN A 189 3.91 -7.00 -20.68
CA ASN A 189 4.97 -5.96 -20.64
C ASN A 189 4.43 -4.57 -20.24
N GLU A 190 3.11 -4.42 -20.11
CA GLU A 190 2.44 -3.15 -20.03
C GLU A 190 2.00 -2.84 -18.61
N PHE A 191 2.45 -1.67 -18.12
CA PHE A 191 1.70 -0.94 -17.10
C PHE A 191 0.28 -0.73 -17.62
N SER A 192 -0.72 -1.12 -16.82
CA SER A 192 -2.11 -1.19 -17.28
C SER A 192 -2.98 -0.14 -16.63
N HIS A 193 -4.15 0.08 -17.24
CA HIS A 193 -5.25 0.87 -16.68
C HIS A 193 -5.52 0.47 -15.23
N GLU A 194 -5.61 -0.84 -14.98
CA GLU A 194 -5.87 -1.43 -13.67
C GLU A 194 -4.69 -1.24 -12.70
N TYR A 195 -3.46 -1.44 -13.18
CA TYR A 195 -2.26 -1.30 -12.36
C TYR A 195 -2.14 0.12 -11.79
N LEU A 196 -2.39 1.13 -12.64
CA LEU A 196 -2.42 2.54 -12.25
C LEU A 196 -3.62 2.86 -11.36
N GLY A 197 -4.80 2.37 -11.73
CA GLY A 197 -6.05 2.59 -10.98
C GLY A 197 -5.93 2.16 -9.52
N ASN A 198 -5.23 1.06 -9.27
CA ASN A 198 -4.98 0.53 -7.93
C ASN A 198 -4.13 1.44 -7.00
N PHE A 199 -3.65 2.60 -7.46
CA PHE A 199 -3.06 3.63 -6.60
C PHE A 199 -4.07 4.66 -6.07
N PHE A 200 -5.31 4.66 -6.55
CA PHE A 200 -6.28 5.71 -6.25
C PHE A 200 -7.59 5.16 -5.69
N LEU A 201 -7.99 5.67 -4.53
CA LEU A 201 -9.25 5.27 -3.89
C LEU A 201 -10.48 5.58 -4.77
N ASN A 202 -10.48 6.66 -5.56
CA ASN A 202 -11.62 6.96 -6.43
C ASN A 202 -11.83 5.89 -7.53
N PHE A 203 -10.76 5.21 -7.94
CA PHE A 203 -10.85 4.07 -8.85
C PHE A 203 -11.54 2.88 -8.18
N GLU A 204 -11.14 2.58 -6.93
CA GLU A 204 -11.76 1.54 -6.13
C GLU A 204 -13.24 1.84 -5.84
N LEU A 205 -13.56 3.05 -5.39
CA LEU A 205 -14.94 3.46 -5.15
C LEU A 205 -15.78 3.32 -6.43
N TYR A 206 -15.21 3.62 -7.60
CA TYR A 206 -15.90 3.38 -8.86
C TYR A 206 -16.19 1.88 -9.06
N ARG A 207 -15.22 0.98 -8.84
CA ARG A 207 -15.41 -0.48 -8.96
C ARG A 207 -16.49 -0.99 -8.02
N GLU A 208 -16.39 -0.67 -6.73
CA GLU A 208 -17.37 -1.04 -5.70
C GLU A 208 -18.78 -0.55 -6.08
N LEU A 209 -18.89 0.69 -6.56
CA LEU A 209 -20.16 1.24 -7.03
C LEU A 209 -20.70 0.55 -8.29
N GLN A 210 -19.84 0.01 -9.18
CA GLN A 210 -20.33 -0.80 -10.31
C GLN A 210 -20.99 -2.09 -9.81
N HIS A 211 -20.38 -2.77 -8.84
CA HIS A 211 -20.96 -3.96 -8.21
C HIS A 211 -22.30 -3.63 -7.53
N LEU A 212 -22.38 -2.52 -6.78
CA LEU A 212 -23.58 -2.04 -6.09
C LEU A 212 -24.70 -1.53 -7.02
N LYS A 213 -24.42 -1.35 -8.31
CA LYS A 213 -25.42 -0.98 -9.33
C LYS A 213 -26.02 -2.19 -10.05
N MET A 214 -25.39 -3.36 -9.96
CA MET A 214 -25.94 -4.57 -10.55
C MET A 214 -27.26 -4.93 -9.89
N LYS A 215 -28.23 -5.39 -10.69
CA LYS A 215 -29.48 -5.95 -10.16
C LYS A 215 -29.12 -7.15 -9.28
N GLU A 216 -29.86 -7.33 -8.19
CA GLU A 216 -29.69 -8.45 -7.24
C GLU A 216 -28.42 -8.44 -6.37
N THR A 217 -27.55 -7.43 -6.48
CA THR A 217 -26.46 -7.25 -5.53
C THR A 217 -27.01 -6.98 -4.13
N LYS A 218 -26.48 -7.70 -3.14
CA LYS A 218 -26.79 -7.49 -1.72
C LYS A 218 -25.62 -6.77 -1.07
N CYS A 219 -25.90 -5.71 -0.32
CA CYS A 219 -24.91 -4.98 0.46
C CYS A 219 -25.38 -4.90 1.91
N THR A 220 -24.47 -5.18 2.85
CA THR A 220 -24.70 -4.98 4.28
C THR A 220 -23.57 -4.13 4.83
N GLY A 221 -23.91 -3.10 5.60
CA GLY A 221 -22.95 -2.24 6.28
C GLY A 221 -23.26 -2.15 7.76
N ARG A 222 -22.23 -2.18 8.61
CA ARG A 222 -22.37 -2.14 10.07
C ARG A 222 -21.36 -1.18 10.67
N LEU A 223 -21.86 -0.22 11.45
CA LEU A 223 -21.03 0.56 12.35
C LEU A 223 -20.52 -0.36 13.45
N ILE A 224 -19.20 -0.41 13.60
CA ILE A 224 -18.52 -1.21 14.64
C ILE A 224 -18.16 -0.33 15.81
N PHE A 225 -17.68 0.89 15.54
CA PHE A 225 -17.18 1.79 16.56
C PHE A 225 -17.24 3.25 16.09
N GLU A 226 -17.36 4.17 17.03
CA GLU A 226 -17.33 5.62 16.80
C GLU A 226 -16.54 6.29 17.93
N GLU A 227 -15.54 7.09 17.55
CA GLU A 227 -14.76 7.93 18.47
C GLU A 227 -14.63 9.34 17.91
N GLY A 228 -15.22 10.31 18.62
CA GLY A 228 -15.30 11.69 18.14
C GLY A 228 -16.01 11.76 16.79
N ASN A 229 -15.30 12.17 15.75
CA ASN A 229 -15.83 12.25 14.39
C ASN A 229 -15.47 11.04 13.52
N GLU A 230 -14.77 10.03 14.04
CA GLU A 230 -14.31 8.90 13.24
C GLU A 230 -15.14 7.65 13.53
N GLN A 231 -15.72 7.08 12.47
CA GLN A 231 -16.52 5.86 12.51
C GLN A 231 -15.79 4.72 11.81
N LEU A 232 -15.70 3.55 12.44
CA LEU A 232 -15.26 2.32 11.80
C LEU A 232 -16.49 1.55 11.31
N ILE A 233 -16.59 1.35 10.00
CA ILE A 233 -17.72 0.68 9.35
C ILE A 233 -17.20 -0.53 8.60
N THR A 234 -17.83 -1.69 8.83
CA THR A 234 -17.59 -2.90 8.03
C THR A 234 -18.67 -3.04 6.97
N PHE A 235 -18.32 -3.67 5.85
CA PHE A 235 -19.28 -3.96 4.80
C PHE A 235 -19.06 -5.34 4.19
N LYS A 236 -20.15 -5.88 3.62
CA LYS A 236 -20.14 -7.07 2.78
C LYS A 236 -20.97 -6.82 1.55
N ILE A 237 -20.44 -7.14 0.37
CA ILE A 237 -21.14 -7.01 -0.91
C ILE A 237 -21.10 -8.38 -1.60
N SER A 238 -22.26 -8.91 -1.93
CA SER A 238 -22.41 -10.11 -2.75
C SER A 238 -22.96 -9.68 -4.10
N SER A 239 -22.08 -9.65 -5.10
CA SER A 239 -22.42 -9.21 -6.46
C SER A 239 -23.11 -10.30 -7.24
N ALA A 240 -24.00 -9.93 -8.15
CA ALA A 240 -24.73 -10.89 -9.00
C ALA A 240 -23.83 -11.72 -9.93
N ASN A 241 -22.60 -11.25 -10.22
CA ASN A 241 -21.62 -11.96 -11.04
C ASN A 241 -20.73 -12.95 -10.26
N GLY A 242 -21.09 -13.30 -9.02
CA GLY A 242 -20.36 -14.27 -8.20
C GLY A 242 -19.13 -13.74 -7.48
N VAL A 243 -18.89 -12.43 -7.51
CA VAL A 243 -17.83 -11.76 -6.72
C VAL A 243 -18.39 -11.40 -5.34
N HIS A 244 -17.73 -11.88 -4.30
CA HIS A 244 -18.02 -11.48 -2.92
C HIS A 244 -16.93 -10.54 -2.43
N MET A 245 -17.32 -9.51 -1.70
CA MET A 245 -16.41 -8.55 -1.10
C MET A 245 -16.72 -8.41 0.38
N ASN A 246 -15.68 -8.40 1.20
CA ASN A 246 -15.77 -8.00 2.60
C ASN A 246 -14.73 -6.91 2.85
N GLY A 247 -15.09 -5.88 3.60
CA GLY A 247 -14.16 -4.80 3.86
C GLY A 247 -14.51 -3.98 5.08
N GLU A 248 -13.64 -3.03 5.38
CA GLU A 248 -13.85 -2.04 6.41
C GLU A 248 -13.33 -0.68 5.96
N PHE A 249 -13.91 0.40 6.48
CA PHE A 249 -13.41 1.74 6.24
C PHE A 249 -13.60 2.61 7.47
N LYS A 250 -12.69 3.55 7.67
CA LYS A 250 -12.83 4.64 8.63
C LYS A 250 -13.42 5.85 7.93
N TYR A 251 -14.49 6.39 8.48
CA TYR A 251 -15.22 7.53 7.93
C TYR A 251 -15.23 8.68 8.92
N ASN A 252 -14.69 9.83 8.50
CA ASN A 252 -14.78 11.05 9.26
C ASN A 252 -16.12 11.74 8.98
N THR A 253 -17.01 11.80 9.96
CA THR A 253 -18.38 12.33 9.81
C THR A 253 -18.43 13.84 9.60
N ALA A 254 -17.46 14.58 10.15
CA ALA A 254 -17.37 16.04 10.01
C ALA A 254 -16.90 16.44 8.60
N ASP A 255 -15.82 15.81 8.14
CA ASP A 255 -15.24 16.08 6.81
C ASP A 255 -15.91 15.29 5.68
N LYS A 256 -16.72 14.27 6.06
CA LYS A 256 -17.34 13.30 5.16
C LYS A 256 -16.33 12.54 4.31
N ALA A 257 -15.12 12.31 4.82
CA ALA A 257 -14.04 11.67 4.09
C ALA A 257 -13.80 10.24 4.58
N ILE A 258 -13.34 9.37 3.69
CA ILE A 258 -12.83 8.04 4.07
C ILE A 258 -11.34 8.24 4.39
N THR A 259 -10.95 7.90 5.61
CA THR A 259 -9.57 8.08 6.11
C THR A 259 -8.77 6.79 6.04
N TYR A 260 -9.45 5.65 6.00
CA TYR A 260 -8.90 4.32 5.76
C TYR A 260 -9.93 3.51 4.99
N PHE A 261 -9.50 2.71 4.01
CA PHE A 261 -10.35 1.81 3.25
C PHE A 261 -9.64 0.49 3.00
N GLU A 262 -10.30 -0.62 3.31
CA GLU A 262 -9.82 -1.97 3.04
C GLU A 262 -10.96 -2.79 2.43
N THR A 263 -10.69 -3.49 1.33
CA THR A 263 -11.64 -4.41 0.70
C THR A 263 -10.92 -5.70 0.31
N HIS A 264 -11.61 -6.82 0.48
CA HIS A 264 -11.17 -8.17 0.14
C HIS A 264 -12.13 -8.75 -0.88
N TYR A 265 -11.63 -8.99 -2.08
CA TYR A 265 -12.32 -9.64 -3.18
C TYR A 265 -12.13 -11.16 -3.10
N PHE A 266 -13.23 -11.89 -3.05
CA PHE A 266 -13.29 -13.34 -3.16
C PHE A 266 -13.88 -13.71 -4.51
N GLN A 267 -13.05 -14.31 -5.36
CA GLN A 267 -13.34 -14.50 -6.79
C GLN A 267 -13.31 -15.97 -7.21
N GLU A 268 -13.43 -16.89 -6.26
CA GLU A 268 -13.33 -18.35 -6.50
C GLU A 268 -14.30 -18.87 -7.57
N ASN A 269 -15.47 -18.23 -7.69
CA ASN A 269 -16.53 -18.56 -8.64
C ASN A 269 -16.35 -17.87 -10.01
N TYR A 270 -15.34 -17.02 -10.17
CA TYR A 270 -15.08 -16.37 -11.45
C TYR A 270 -14.54 -17.40 -12.45
N PRO A 271 -15.02 -17.38 -13.71
CA PRO A 271 -14.61 -18.38 -14.70
C PRO A 271 -13.12 -18.28 -15.02
N VAL A 272 -12.55 -19.42 -15.42
CA VAL A 272 -11.22 -19.46 -16.03
C VAL A 272 -11.27 -18.70 -17.34
N VAL A 273 -10.27 -17.84 -17.56
CA VAL A 273 -10.12 -17.04 -18.78
C VAL A 273 -8.81 -17.38 -19.46
N GLN A 274 -8.82 -17.44 -20.78
CA GLN A 274 -7.60 -17.65 -21.55
C GLN A 274 -6.82 -16.34 -21.65
N ARG A 275 -5.51 -16.39 -21.42
CA ARG A 275 -4.58 -15.26 -21.53
C ARG A 275 -3.40 -15.59 -22.43
N LYS A 276 -2.70 -14.54 -22.87
CA LYS A 276 -1.52 -14.63 -23.72
C LYS A 276 -0.37 -13.85 -23.10
N THR A 277 0.81 -14.47 -22.99
CA THR A 277 2.04 -13.83 -22.53
C THR A 277 2.62 -12.91 -23.61
N THR A 278 3.65 -12.13 -23.25
CA THR A 278 4.33 -11.19 -24.16
C THR A 278 5.11 -11.86 -25.28
N ASP A 279 5.63 -13.07 -25.04
CA ASP A 279 6.24 -13.95 -26.05
C ASP A 279 5.20 -14.79 -26.81
N GLY A 280 3.91 -14.58 -26.54
CA GLY A 280 2.81 -15.12 -27.34
C GLY A 280 2.31 -16.50 -26.93
N LYS A 281 2.74 -17.04 -25.78
CA LYS A 281 2.23 -18.30 -25.23
C LYS A 281 0.84 -18.10 -24.65
N THR A 282 -0.07 -19.01 -24.97
CA THR A 282 -1.43 -19.02 -24.44
C THR A 282 -1.51 -19.90 -23.20
N PHE A 283 -2.20 -19.45 -22.16
CA PHE A 283 -2.41 -20.19 -20.92
C PHE A 283 -3.79 -19.90 -20.34
N ASP A 284 -4.31 -20.82 -19.54
CA ASP A 284 -5.56 -20.63 -18.83
C ASP A 284 -5.30 -19.97 -17.47
N TYR A 285 -6.14 -19.02 -17.09
CA TYR A 285 -5.94 -18.19 -15.92
C TYR A 285 -7.20 -18.13 -15.06
N LYS A 286 -7.05 -18.51 -13.79
CA LYS A 286 -8.08 -18.38 -12.76
C LYS A 286 -7.74 -17.24 -11.82
N LEU A 287 -8.72 -16.37 -11.58
CA LEU A 287 -8.58 -15.30 -10.59
C LEU A 287 -8.48 -15.89 -9.19
N GLY A 288 -7.63 -15.26 -8.38
CA GLY A 288 -7.49 -15.54 -6.97
C GLY A 288 -8.26 -14.54 -6.11
N ASP A 289 -7.94 -14.55 -4.82
CA ASP A 289 -8.43 -13.56 -3.87
C ASP A 289 -7.52 -12.33 -3.90
N ALA A 290 -8.08 -11.12 -3.72
CA ALA A 290 -7.30 -9.89 -3.71
C ALA A 290 -7.71 -8.98 -2.57
N SER A 291 -6.76 -8.27 -1.97
CA SER A 291 -7.03 -7.23 -0.97
C SER A 291 -6.46 -5.90 -1.43
N LEU A 292 -7.20 -4.81 -1.20
CA LEU A 292 -6.72 -3.45 -1.41
C LEU A 292 -6.91 -2.62 -0.16
N ILE A 293 -5.87 -1.87 0.19
CA ILE A 293 -5.84 -0.96 1.34
C ILE A 293 -5.43 0.43 0.88
N PHE A 294 -6.15 1.44 1.33
CA PHE A 294 -5.82 2.85 1.19
C PHE A 294 -5.85 3.52 2.55
N ASP A 295 -4.80 4.25 2.90
CA ASP A 295 -4.74 5.06 4.11
C ASP A 295 -4.48 6.52 3.76
N PHE A 296 -5.14 7.42 4.49
CA PHE A 296 -5.05 8.86 4.30
C PHE A 296 -4.80 9.56 5.62
N TYR A 297 -4.14 10.72 5.53
CA TYR A 297 -4.00 11.63 6.65
C TYR A 297 -4.34 13.05 6.23
N LYS A 298 -4.76 13.86 7.20
CA LYS A 298 -5.15 15.25 6.95
C LYS A 298 -3.92 16.15 7.10
N LYS A 299 -3.62 16.94 6.06
CA LYS A 299 -2.55 17.96 6.07
C LYS A 299 -3.08 19.21 5.41
N ASN A 300 -2.92 20.36 6.07
CA ASN A 300 -3.37 21.67 5.56
C ASN A 300 -4.84 21.69 5.09
N GLY A 301 -5.73 20.98 5.81
CA GLY A 301 -7.16 20.97 5.53
C GLY A 301 -7.64 19.95 4.51
N SER A 302 -6.74 19.24 3.80
CA SER A 302 -7.10 18.21 2.82
C SER A 302 -6.58 16.83 3.22
N TYR A 303 -7.28 15.78 2.80
CA TYR A 303 -6.78 14.41 2.92
C TYR A 303 -5.82 14.08 1.79
N ILE A 304 -4.68 13.50 2.14
CA ILE A 304 -3.62 13.08 1.22
C ILE A 304 -3.27 11.62 1.47
N PRO A 305 -2.87 10.88 0.43
CA PRO A 305 -2.50 9.48 0.57
C PRO A 305 -1.31 9.33 1.52
N ALA A 306 -1.39 8.33 2.40
CA ALA A 306 -0.34 7.92 3.32
C ALA A 306 0.24 6.56 2.91
N MET A 307 -0.63 5.62 2.51
CA MET A 307 -0.25 4.30 2.05
C MET A 307 -1.28 3.74 1.07
N THR A 308 -0.79 2.98 0.07
CA THR A 308 -1.61 2.09 -0.74
C THR A 308 -0.99 0.69 -0.77
N ARG A 309 -1.80 -0.34 -0.56
CA ARG A 309 -1.37 -1.74 -0.62
C ARG A 309 -2.34 -2.56 -1.44
N LEU A 310 -1.78 -3.47 -2.22
CA LEU A 310 -2.49 -4.46 -3.02
C LEU A 310 -1.86 -5.81 -2.74
N GLU A 311 -2.67 -6.80 -2.39
CA GLU A 311 -2.23 -8.18 -2.27
C GLU A 311 -3.10 -9.07 -3.12
N GLY A 312 -2.53 -10.17 -3.58
CA GLY A 312 -3.25 -11.21 -4.28
C GLY A 312 -2.76 -12.57 -3.85
N ASP A 313 -3.67 -13.53 -3.74
CA ASP A 313 -3.39 -14.90 -3.36
C ASP A 313 -4.19 -15.88 -4.24
N LYS A 314 -3.66 -17.09 -4.43
CA LYS A 314 -4.29 -18.17 -5.22
C LYS A 314 -4.59 -17.84 -6.69
N PHE A 315 -3.94 -16.84 -7.28
CA PHE A 315 -4.05 -16.59 -8.72
C PHE A 315 -3.40 -17.74 -9.47
N THR A 316 -4.17 -18.49 -10.26
CA THR A 316 -3.70 -19.77 -10.81
C THR A 316 -3.53 -19.70 -12.33
N SER A 317 -2.36 -20.09 -12.83
CA SER A 317 -2.11 -20.26 -14.26
C SER A 317 -1.95 -21.76 -14.57
N TYR A 318 -2.62 -22.23 -15.62
CA TYR A 318 -2.51 -23.60 -16.12
C TYR A 318 -1.85 -23.59 -17.50
N TYR A 319 -0.75 -24.33 -17.65
CA TYR A 319 0.02 -24.39 -18.89
C TYR A 319 0.81 -25.69 -18.99
N ASN A 320 0.71 -26.42 -20.11
CA ASN A 320 1.45 -27.67 -20.36
C ASN A 320 1.46 -28.65 -19.17
N ASP A 321 0.29 -28.92 -18.59
CA ASP A 321 0.09 -29.77 -17.39
C ASP A 321 0.73 -29.25 -16.09
N GLU A 322 1.38 -28.07 -16.12
CA GLU A 322 1.86 -27.37 -14.93
C GLU A 322 0.79 -26.44 -14.37
N THR A 323 0.76 -26.35 -13.03
CA THR A 323 -0.09 -25.41 -12.29
C THR A 323 0.78 -24.47 -11.47
N HIS A 324 0.61 -23.18 -11.72
CA HIS A 324 1.31 -22.10 -11.04
C HIS A 324 0.34 -21.34 -10.15
N VAL A 325 0.45 -21.53 -8.83
CA VAL A 325 -0.35 -20.81 -7.84
C VAL A 325 0.44 -19.60 -7.34
N ARG A 326 -0.02 -18.41 -7.68
CA ARG A 326 0.69 -17.16 -7.41
C ARG A 326 0.11 -16.41 -6.24
N LYS A 327 1.04 -15.80 -5.50
CA LYS A 327 0.77 -14.79 -4.48
C LYS A 327 1.65 -13.58 -4.74
N PHE A 328 1.14 -12.38 -4.51
CA PHE A 328 1.92 -11.16 -4.65
C PHE A 328 1.48 -10.12 -3.63
N SER A 329 2.38 -9.20 -3.31
CA SER A 329 2.04 -7.99 -2.56
C SER A 329 2.77 -6.81 -3.18
N ARG A 330 2.09 -5.66 -3.19
CA ARG A 330 2.63 -4.37 -3.61
C ARG A 330 2.19 -3.34 -2.59
N GLU A 331 3.15 -2.62 -2.03
CA GLU A 331 2.93 -1.57 -1.04
C GLU A 331 3.67 -0.31 -1.47
N MET A 332 3.02 0.82 -1.24
CA MET A 332 3.59 2.12 -1.48
C MET A 332 3.26 3.04 -0.31
N VAL A 333 4.31 3.47 0.40
CA VAL A 333 4.22 4.41 1.51
C VAL A 333 4.60 5.79 1.00
N TYR A 334 3.72 6.76 1.20
CA TYR A 334 3.90 8.15 0.80
C TYR A 334 4.57 8.91 1.95
N ASN A 335 5.90 8.81 2.03
CA ASN A 335 6.66 9.29 3.18
C ASN A 335 6.54 10.80 3.37
N THR A 336 6.58 11.59 2.29
CA THR A 336 6.49 13.05 2.35
C THR A 336 5.41 13.56 1.40
N PHE A 337 4.95 14.79 1.63
CA PHE A 337 4.01 15.47 0.75
C PHE A 337 4.36 16.94 0.61
N THR A 338 4.43 17.39 -0.64
CA THR A 338 4.59 18.79 -1.03
C THR A 338 3.63 19.14 -2.17
N PRO A 339 2.82 20.21 -2.05
CA PRO A 339 2.17 20.83 -3.21
C PRO A 339 3.18 21.10 -4.33
N SER A 340 2.79 20.85 -5.58
CA SER A 340 3.66 21.03 -6.74
C SER A 340 3.06 22.04 -7.71
N ASP A 341 3.88 22.94 -8.22
CA ASP A 341 3.61 23.79 -9.37
C ASP A 341 4.25 23.24 -10.65
N LYS A 342 5.04 22.16 -10.54
CA LYS A 342 5.77 21.54 -11.64
C LYS A 342 4.83 20.70 -12.52
N LYS A 343 5.12 20.67 -13.82
CA LYS A 343 4.41 19.86 -14.84
C LYS A 343 4.75 18.36 -14.81
N GLY A 344 5.55 17.89 -13.86
CA GLY A 344 5.97 16.49 -13.79
C GLY A 344 7.37 16.27 -13.22
N LEU A 345 7.90 15.06 -13.45
CA LEU A 345 9.23 14.58 -13.09
C LEU A 345 10.15 14.50 -14.31
N ASP A 346 11.43 14.74 -14.07
CA ASP A 346 12.50 14.54 -15.05
C ASP A 346 13.79 14.07 -14.32
N PRO A 347 14.33 12.88 -14.62
CA PRO A 347 13.74 11.86 -15.49
C PRO A 347 12.48 11.24 -14.86
N LYS A 348 11.63 10.66 -15.70
CA LYS A 348 10.46 9.86 -15.31
C LYS A 348 10.57 8.46 -15.91
N VAL A 349 9.94 7.51 -15.24
CA VAL A 349 9.74 6.13 -15.69
C VAL A 349 8.90 6.13 -16.97
N ASP A 350 9.36 5.40 -17.99
CA ASP A 350 8.55 5.01 -19.13
C ASP A 350 7.66 3.81 -18.75
N PHE A 351 6.37 4.07 -18.59
CA PHE A 351 5.37 3.04 -18.27
C PHE A 351 5.08 2.06 -19.43
N LYS A 352 5.63 2.28 -20.64
CA LYS A 352 5.53 1.32 -21.76
C LYS A 352 6.41 0.09 -21.56
N ILE A 353 7.40 0.17 -20.68
CA ILE A 353 8.27 -0.93 -20.32
C ILE A 353 8.10 -1.25 -18.83
N SER A 354 8.75 -2.32 -18.37
CA SER A 354 8.78 -2.60 -16.93
C SER A 354 9.40 -1.42 -16.17
N ILE A 355 8.75 -1.00 -15.08
CA ILE A 355 9.26 0.04 -14.17
C ILE A 355 10.74 -0.24 -13.83
N TRP A 356 11.09 -1.49 -13.55
CA TRP A 356 12.42 -1.92 -13.13
C TRP A 356 13.49 -1.95 -14.23
N ASN A 357 13.10 -1.69 -15.49
CA ASN A 357 14.03 -1.54 -16.61
C ASN A 357 14.37 -0.06 -16.89
N ASN A 358 13.86 0.87 -16.09
CA ASN A 358 14.14 2.30 -16.23
C ASN A 358 15.41 2.72 -15.46
N ASP A 359 15.98 3.86 -15.85
CA ASP A 359 17.13 4.45 -15.17
C ASP A 359 16.79 4.92 -13.75
N THR A 360 17.81 4.94 -12.88
CA THR A 360 17.70 5.32 -11.48
C THR A 360 18.47 6.61 -11.19
N VAL A 361 17.88 7.48 -10.36
CA VAL A 361 18.48 8.74 -9.93
C VAL A 361 18.94 8.62 -8.48
N LYS A 362 20.24 8.40 -8.27
CA LYS A 362 20.78 8.25 -6.91
C LYS A 362 20.54 9.50 -6.06
N GLU A 363 19.97 9.32 -4.88
CA GLU A 363 19.84 10.37 -3.86
C GLU A 363 20.52 9.95 -2.56
N ASN A 364 21.30 10.85 -1.95
CA ASN A 364 21.84 10.60 -0.62
C ASN A 364 20.77 10.94 0.43
N LYS A 365 19.97 9.94 0.82
CA LYS A 365 18.97 10.05 1.90
C LYS A 365 19.23 9.00 2.98
N VAL A 366 18.84 9.33 4.22
CA VAL A 366 18.88 8.39 5.35
C VAL A 366 17.92 7.24 5.05
N ASN A 367 18.37 6.01 5.29
CA ASN A 367 17.66 4.79 4.93
C ASN A 367 16.32 4.69 5.70
N THR A 368 15.20 4.88 5.02
CA THR A 368 13.84 4.81 5.61
C THR A 368 13.20 3.43 5.51
N THR A 369 13.96 2.38 5.17
CA THR A 369 13.38 1.04 4.94
C THR A 369 14.08 -0.04 5.74
N LEU A 370 13.29 -0.82 6.46
CA LEU A 370 13.74 -1.98 7.23
C LEU A 370 13.22 -3.25 6.57
N LEU A 371 14.12 -4.22 6.39
CA LEU A 371 13.75 -5.55 5.91
C LEU A 371 13.09 -6.36 7.02
N SER A 372 12.04 -7.12 6.69
CA SER A 372 11.57 -8.20 7.55
C SER A 372 12.55 -9.38 7.57
N GLU A 373 12.40 -10.30 8.51
CA GLU A 373 13.25 -11.50 8.57
C GLU A 373 13.13 -12.37 7.29
N GLU A 374 11.94 -12.51 6.69
CA GLU A 374 11.74 -13.20 5.40
C GLU A 374 12.54 -12.53 4.28
N GLU A 375 12.52 -11.21 4.22
CA GLU A 375 13.24 -10.44 3.21
C GLU A 375 14.75 -10.54 3.39
N LYS A 376 15.24 -10.44 4.64
CA LYS A 376 16.66 -10.64 4.95
C LYS A 376 17.10 -12.02 4.49
N ALA A 377 16.33 -13.06 4.78
CA ALA A 377 16.64 -14.42 4.36
C ALA A 377 16.69 -14.55 2.83
N PHE A 378 15.77 -13.92 2.09
CA PHE A 378 15.73 -13.99 0.63
C PHE A 378 16.85 -13.20 -0.06
N VAL A 379 17.16 -12.01 0.45
CA VAL A 379 18.25 -11.16 -0.06
C VAL A 379 19.60 -11.81 0.20
N ASN A 380 19.79 -12.40 1.39
CA ASN A 380 21.07 -13.02 1.79
C ASN A 380 21.24 -14.46 1.26
N GLY A 381 20.13 -15.17 0.99
CA GLY A 381 20.18 -16.48 0.33
C GLY A 381 20.76 -16.32 -1.07
N LYS A 382 21.63 -17.24 -1.49
CA LYS A 382 22.17 -17.27 -2.86
C LYS A 382 21.06 -17.63 -3.84
#